data_AF-A0A7U3D0G7-F1
#
_entry.id   AF-A0A7U3D0G7-F1
#
_cell.length_a   1.000
_cell.length_b   1.000
_cell.length_c   1.000
_cell.angle_alpha   90.00
_cell.angle_beta   90.00
_cell.angle_gamma   90.00
#
_symmetry.space_group_name_H-M   'P 1'
#
loop_
_entity.id
_entity.type
_entity.pdbx_description
1 polymer ?
#
loop_
_entity_poly.entity_id
_entity_poly.type
_entity_poly.pdbx_seq_one_letter_code
_entity_poly.pdbx_strand_id
1 'polypeptide(L)'
;MITEEMNKYPEIRFASDFEISKNAPFKTVDEFVQRLGHLITSDMMVLRVTESLCPLCVDDEKFDQMRIPAVVYENGGEVKLIKECAEHGVTKEKYWEDYDMYQEAKKFQDKGVKILNPHVAFLEEKIICPTHCGLCVKHKSHTGLGNVVVTNRCDLSCWYCFFYAKENEPIYEPSQDQVRMMLRRMRNEKPVGANAVQITGGEPTIRDDIIDIIKIAKEEGYEHIQLNTNSIRAAFDPDFPKKVREAGSNVIYTSFDGPTPRSNPKNFWEIPAALDNYRKAPLGVVLVPTVIGGINDNYLGDIIRFGLSNIDVVRAVNFQPVSLVGRMPDRMREKQRVTIPGAIKKIEQQTDGMIGREDFFTVPATTKVSNFVEALKGQETYKLSIHFACGMGTYIFKDGDKVTPITRFIDVKGMFEYMGELGDEIKGSNYKRLKKTESVAKLLLKLKKFVDYEKAPKDFKLKDMVYNAFTEGDYHGLKAFHYKSMFIGFMHFMDPYTYDVDRVERCDIHYAMPDGRVVPFCAFNVIPELYRDATQRKYSIPAKTYEERTGKILKKDKYFRDYTREDKKNIIDFYEKSIGRKISTDEIGLNLDEPIPVISSEKPQ
;
A
#
# COMPACT_ATOMS: atom_id res chain seq x y z
N MET A 1 -14.42 -25.60 -24.35
CA MET A 1 -14.92 -25.80 -22.98
C MET A 1 -15.57 -24.54 -22.43
N ILE A 2 -14.88 -23.60 -21.74
CA ILE A 2 -15.57 -22.42 -21.14
C ILE A 2 -16.32 -21.58 -22.18
N THR A 3 -15.72 -21.31 -23.35
CA THR A 3 -16.38 -20.56 -24.43
C THR A 3 -17.65 -21.24 -24.96
N GLU A 4 -17.68 -22.57 -24.99
CA GLU A 4 -18.87 -23.32 -25.42
C GLU A 4 -19.95 -23.30 -24.35
N GLU A 5 -19.57 -23.31 -23.07
CA GLU A 5 -20.52 -23.17 -21.96
C GLU A 5 -21.14 -21.76 -21.91
N MET A 6 -20.36 -20.70 -22.17
CA MET A 6 -20.86 -19.33 -22.25
C MET A 6 -21.96 -19.19 -23.31
N ASN A 7 -21.80 -19.85 -24.46
CA ASN A 7 -22.78 -19.80 -25.55
C ASN A 7 -24.15 -20.41 -25.20
N LYS A 8 -24.27 -21.16 -24.08
CA LYS A 8 -25.55 -21.68 -23.58
C LYS A 8 -26.44 -20.58 -22.97
N TYR A 9 -25.85 -19.44 -22.60
CA TYR A 9 -26.52 -18.32 -21.90
C TYR A 9 -26.39 -17.03 -22.71
N PRO A 10 -27.03 -16.93 -23.89
CA PRO A 10 -26.92 -15.77 -24.78
C PRO A 10 -27.43 -14.46 -24.17
N GLU A 11 -28.23 -14.54 -23.10
CA GLU A 11 -28.73 -13.40 -22.33
C GLU A 11 -27.68 -12.81 -21.36
N ILE A 12 -26.63 -13.56 -21.04
CA ILE A 12 -25.54 -13.10 -20.17
C ILE A 12 -24.37 -12.65 -21.04
N ARG A 13 -24.00 -11.38 -20.89
CA ARG A 13 -22.82 -10.84 -21.55
C ARG A 13 -21.58 -11.20 -20.73
N PHE A 14 -20.72 -12.05 -21.29
CA PHE A 14 -19.42 -12.38 -20.71
C PHE A 14 -18.30 -11.62 -21.43
N ALA A 15 -17.24 -11.26 -20.69
CA ALA A 15 -16.01 -10.76 -21.29
C ALA A 15 -15.30 -11.87 -22.10
N SER A 16 -14.55 -11.48 -23.14
CA SER A 16 -13.79 -12.43 -23.96
C SER A 16 -12.71 -13.19 -23.17
N ASP A 17 -12.23 -12.58 -22.11
CA ASP A 17 -11.23 -13.11 -21.17
C ASP A 17 -11.88 -13.47 -19.81
N PHE A 18 -13.17 -13.83 -19.82
CA PHE A 18 -13.90 -14.30 -18.66
C PHE A 18 -13.20 -15.47 -17.99
N GLU A 19 -13.13 -15.45 -16.67
CA GLU A 19 -12.53 -16.52 -15.88
C GLU A 19 -13.37 -16.86 -14.63
N ILE A 20 -13.38 -18.15 -14.28
CA ILE A 20 -13.83 -18.63 -12.98
C ILE A 20 -12.58 -18.83 -12.13
N SER A 21 -12.46 -18.06 -11.05
CA SER A 21 -11.33 -18.19 -10.13
C SER A 21 -11.26 -19.61 -9.56
N LYS A 22 -10.03 -20.08 -9.30
CA LYS A 22 -9.79 -21.33 -8.56
C LYS A 22 -10.34 -21.30 -7.14
N ASN A 23 -10.55 -20.11 -6.58
CA ASN A 23 -11.14 -19.90 -5.26
C ASN A 23 -12.66 -19.84 -5.31
N ALA A 24 -13.27 -19.62 -6.48
CA ALA A 24 -14.71 -19.68 -6.61
C ALA A 24 -15.20 -21.11 -6.28
N PRO A 25 -16.40 -21.25 -5.68
CA PRO A 25 -16.99 -22.56 -5.40
C PRO A 25 -17.54 -23.25 -6.67
N PHE A 26 -17.31 -22.69 -7.86
CA PHE A 26 -17.80 -23.17 -9.14
C PHE A 26 -16.66 -23.73 -9.98
N LYS A 27 -16.96 -24.75 -10.77
CA LYS A 27 -16.05 -25.36 -11.75
C LYS A 27 -16.48 -25.10 -13.20
N THR A 28 -17.76 -24.81 -13.42
CA THR A 28 -18.34 -24.58 -14.75
C THR A 28 -19.19 -23.31 -14.78
N VAL A 29 -19.46 -22.80 -15.98
CA VAL A 29 -20.38 -21.67 -16.16
C VAL A 29 -21.79 -22.06 -15.73
N ASP A 30 -22.22 -23.30 -15.98
CA ASP A 30 -23.54 -23.81 -15.60
C ASP A 30 -23.76 -23.72 -14.08
N GLU A 31 -22.80 -24.14 -13.26
CA GLU A 31 -22.87 -24.05 -11.80
C GLU A 31 -22.94 -22.59 -11.30
N PHE A 32 -22.17 -21.70 -11.94
CA PHE A 32 -22.19 -20.27 -11.64
C PHE A 32 -23.57 -19.66 -11.95
N VAL A 33 -24.10 -19.87 -13.17
CA VAL A 33 -25.35 -19.26 -13.61
C VAL A 33 -26.53 -19.78 -12.79
N GLN A 34 -26.55 -21.07 -12.44
CA GLN A 34 -27.59 -21.63 -11.58
C GLN A 34 -27.63 -20.96 -10.19
N ARG A 35 -26.49 -20.51 -9.66
CA ARG A 35 -26.39 -19.99 -8.29
C ARG A 35 -26.42 -18.48 -8.19
N LEU A 36 -25.89 -17.76 -9.18
CA LEU A 36 -25.75 -16.30 -9.16
C LEU A 36 -26.29 -15.62 -10.43
N GLY A 37 -26.81 -16.37 -11.40
CA GLY A 37 -27.34 -15.82 -12.65
C GLY A 37 -28.48 -14.82 -12.44
N HIS A 38 -29.27 -14.99 -11.37
CA HIS A 38 -30.35 -14.05 -11.01
C HIS A 38 -29.84 -12.66 -10.58
N LEU A 39 -28.56 -12.53 -10.23
CA LEU A 39 -27.94 -11.25 -9.92
C LEU A 39 -27.47 -10.50 -11.18
N ILE A 40 -27.43 -11.18 -12.32
CA ILE A 40 -26.91 -10.66 -13.58
C ILE A 40 -28.04 -10.05 -14.39
N THR A 41 -27.78 -8.87 -14.93
CA THR A 41 -28.72 -8.11 -15.77
C THR A 41 -28.08 -7.85 -17.13
N SER A 42 -28.90 -7.55 -18.14
CA SER A 42 -28.45 -7.44 -19.54
C SER A 42 -27.45 -6.32 -19.81
N ASP A 43 -27.37 -5.32 -18.93
CA ASP A 43 -26.43 -4.20 -18.98
C ASP A 43 -25.11 -4.50 -18.24
N MET A 44 -24.96 -5.68 -17.65
CA MET A 44 -23.73 -6.13 -17.00
C MET A 44 -22.89 -6.97 -17.95
N MET A 45 -21.59 -6.72 -17.99
CA MET A 45 -20.62 -7.63 -18.60
C MET A 45 -19.83 -8.37 -17.52
N VAL A 46 -20.06 -9.67 -17.40
CA VAL A 46 -19.39 -10.53 -16.41
C VAL A 46 -17.91 -10.68 -16.78
N LEU A 47 -17.03 -10.22 -15.90
CA LEU A 47 -15.58 -10.28 -16.11
C LEU A 47 -14.96 -11.50 -15.46
N ARG A 48 -15.40 -11.82 -14.23
CA ARG A 48 -14.85 -12.91 -13.44
C ARG A 48 -15.82 -13.33 -12.34
N VAL A 49 -15.76 -14.60 -11.95
CA VAL A 49 -16.36 -15.08 -10.70
C VAL A 49 -15.27 -15.44 -9.72
N THR A 50 -15.42 -15.02 -8.47
CA THR A 50 -14.46 -15.25 -7.39
C THR A 50 -15.18 -15.57 -6.07
N GLU A 51 -14.41 -15.67 -5.01
CA GLU A 51 -14.92 -15.78 -3.65
C GLU A 51 -14.61 -14.49 -2.88
N SER A 52 -15.57 -14.08 -2.05
CA SER A 52 -15.57 -12.85 -1.27
C SER A 52 -16.04 -13.15 0.16
N LEU A 53 -16.18 -12.09 0.96
CA LEU A 53 -16.74 -12.14 2.30
C LEU A 53 -18.11 -11.44 2.33
N CYS A 54 -19.03 -11.96 3.13
CA CYS A 54 -20.21 -11.21 3.54
C CYS A 54 -19.79 -10.21 4.63
N PRO A 55 -19.97 -8.89 4.43
CA PRO A 55 -19.53 -7.88 5.40
C PRO A 55 -20.21 -8.07 6.76
N LEU A 56 -21.51 -8.41 6.77
CA LEU A 56 -22.25 -8.59 8.01
C LEU A 56 -21.89 -9.89 8.75
N CYS A 57 -21.59 -10.98 8.03
CA CYS A 57 -21.09 -12.19 8.69
C CYS A 57 -19.68 -11.99 9.30
N VAL A 58 -18.85 -11.13 8.70
CA VAL A 58 -17.55 -10.75 9.29
C VAL A 58 -17.77 -9.99 10.58
N ASP A 59 -18.62 -8.95 10.55
CA ASP A 59 -18.95 -8.13 11.73
C ASP A 59 -19.63 -8.96 12.85
N ASP A 60 -20.40 -9.98 12.48
CA ASP A 60 -21.10 -10.90 13.41
C ASP A 60 -20.21 -12.08 13.87
N GLU A 61 -18.93 -12.09 13.49
CA GLU A 61 -17.97 -13.16 13.79
C GLU A 61 -18.39 -14.58 13.32
N LYS A 62 -19.25 -14.68 12.30
CA LYS A 62 -19.69 -15.95 11.67
C LYS A 62 -18.67 -16.44 10.62
N PHE A 63 -17.44 -16.73 11.06
CA PHE A 63 -16.31 -17.01 10.17
C PHE A 63 -16.45 -18.27 9.31
N ASP A 64 -17.29 -19.22 9.73
CA ASP A 64 -17.66 -20.42 8.99
C ASP A 64 -18.62 -20.14 7.82
N GLN A 65 -19.38 -19.04 7.89
CA GLN A 65 -20.43 -18.68 6.93
C GLN A 65 -20.11 -17.41 6.13
N MET A 66 -19.09 -16.65 6.52
CA MET A 66 -18.77 -15.38 5.87
C MET A 66 -18.31 -15.52 4.42
N ARG A 67 -17.76 -16.68 4.01
CA ARG A 67 -17.26 -16.88 2.64
C ARG A 67 -18.43 -17.09 1.69
N ILE A 68 -18.56 -16.20 0.71
CA ILE A 68 -19.64 -16.23 -0.27
C ILE A 68 -19.09 -15.99 -1.68
N PRO A 69 -19.69 -16.60 -2.73
CA PRO A 69 -19.26 -16.34 -4.09
C PRO A 69 -19.62 -14.90 -4.51
N ALA A 70 -18.81 -14.34 -5.40
CA ALA A 70 -18.99 -12.98 -5.91
C ALA A 70 -18.71 -12.91 -7.40
N VAL A 71 -19.38 -11.97 -8.07
CA VAL A 71 -19.20 -11.66 -9.49
C VAL A 71 -18.54 -10.30 -9.61
N VAL A 72 -17.44 -10.26 -10.35
CA VAL A 72 -16.80 -9.01 -10.80
C VAL A 72 -17.30 -8.73 -12.21
N TYR A 73 -17.90 -7.57 -12.42
CA TYR A 73 -18.56 -7.22 -13.68
C TYR A 73 -18.27 -5.76 -14.06
N GLU A 74 -18.31 -5.48 -15.35
CA GLU A 74 -18.32 -4.13 -15.88
C GLU A 74 -19.77 -3.66 -16.06
N ASN A 75 -20.02 -2.41 -15.70
CA ASN A 75 -21.28 -1.73 -15.96
C ASN A 75 -21.07 -0.21 -15.98
N GLY A 76 -21.29 0.42 -17.14
CA GLY A 76 -21.21 1.87 -17.30
C GLY A 76 -19.79 2.43 -17.27
N GLY A 77 -18.78 1.65 -17.68
CA GLY A 77 -17.37 2.05 -17.66
C GLY A 77 -16.67 1.85 -16.32
N GLU A 78 -17.37 1.32 -15.32
CA GLU A 78 -16.83 0.96 -14.01
C GLU A 78 -16.81 -0.56 -13.82
N VAL A 79 -15.86 -1.06 -13.03
CA VAL A 79 -15.86 -2.44 -12.54
C VAL A 79 -16.45 -2.46 -11.13
N LYS A 80 -17.44 -3.32 -10.94
CA LYS A 80 -18.18 -3.51 -9.71
C LYS A 80 -18.10 -4.97 -9.26
N LEU A 81 -18.37 -5.18 -7.98
CA LEU A 81 -18.46 -6.49 -7.36
C LEU A 81 -19.88 -6.66 -6.81
N ILE A 82 -20.51 -7.79 -7.10
CA ILE A 82 -21.82 -8.17 -6.56
C ILE A 82 -21.73 -9.55 -5.92
N LYS A 83 -22.36 -9.70 -4.75
CA LYS A 83 -22.38 -10.94 -3.98
C LYS A 83 -23.67 -11.04 -3.20
N GLU A 84 -24.06 -12.26 -2.87
CA GLU A 84 -25.29 -12.53 -2.12
C GLU A 84 -25.00 -13.49 -0.97
N CYS A 85 -25.42 -13.07 0.22
CA CYS A 85 -25.42 -13.89 1.42
C CYS A 85 -26.83 -14.40 1.67
N ALA A 86 -26.97 -15.67 2.02
CA ALA A 86 -28.27 -16.26 2.31
C ALA A 86 -29.00 -15.57 3.49
N GLU A 87 -28.26 -15.05 4.46
CA GLU A 87 -28.82 -14.35 5.63
C GLU A 87 -28.94 -12.83 5.41
N HIS A 88 -27.93 -12.24 4.76
CA HIS A 88 -27.73 -10.79 4.72
C HIS A 88 -28.08 -10.15 3.37
N GLY A 89 -28.49 -10.96 2.39
CA GLY A 89 -28.90 -10.50 1.07
C GLY A 89 -27.76 -10.03 0.18
N VAL A 90 -28.11 -9.17 -0.79
CA VAL A 90 -27.21 -8.74 -1.85
C VAL A 90 -26.37 -7.54 -1.40
N THR A 91 -25.06 -7.63 -1.62
CA THR A 91 -24.13 -6.51 -1.52
C THR A 91 -23.60 -6.18 -2.91
N LYS A 92 -23.72 -4.91 -3.32
CA LYS A 92 -23.07 -4.36 -4.51
C LYS A 92 -22.05 -3.33 -4.09
N GLU A 93 -20.88 -3.35 -4.70
CA GLU A 93 -19.81 -2.44 -4.34
C GLU A 93 -18.94 -2.06 -5.54
N LYS A 94 -18.43 -0.83 -5.53
CA LYS A 94 -17.50 -0.34 -6.53
C LYS A 94 -16.12 -0.97 -6.31
N TYR A 95 -15.60 -1.68 -7.31
CA TYR A 95 -14.32 -2.40 -7.24
C TYR A 95 -13.19 -1.60 -7.91
N TRP A 96 -13.47 -0.95 -9.04
CA TRP A 96 -12.52 -0.15 -9.80
C TRP A 96 -13.25 0.87 -10.70
N GLU A 97 -12.96 2.17 -10.59
CA GLU A 97 -13.73 3.26 -11.23
C GLU A 97 -13.43 3.50 -12.73
N ASP A 98 -12.64 2.64 -13.37
CA ASP A 98 -12.30 2.78 -14.79
C ASP A 98 -11.97 1.43 -15.44
N TYR A 99 -12.90 0.93 -16.25
CA TYR A 99 -12.77 -0.38 -16.91
C TYR A 99 -11.53 -0.46 -17.81
N ASP A 100 -11.19 0.59 -18.54
CA ASP A 100 -10.03 0.58 -19.44
C ASP A 100 -8.72 0.51 -18.64
N MET A 101 -8.62 1.23 -17.51
CA MET A 101 -7.47 1.08 -16.60
C MET A 101 -7.42 -0.31 -15.98
N TYR A 102 -8.57 -0.90 -15.64
CA TYR A 102 -8.63 -2.28 -15.13
C TYR A 102 -8.06 -3.27 -16.15
N GLN A 103 -8.47 -3.15 -17.42
CA GLN A 103 -7.99 -4.01 -18.50
C GLN A 103 -6.50 -3.81 -18.79
N GLU A 104 -6.01 -2.57 -18.82
CA GLU A 104 -4.58 -2.32 -19.02
C GLU A 104 -3.74 -2.85 -17.85
N ALA A 105 -4.17 -2.65 -16.60
CA ALA A 105 -3.49 -3.19 -15.43
C ALA A 105 -3.49 -4.73 -15.42
N LYS A 106 -4.61 -5.37 -15.79
CA LYS A 106 -4.74 -6.84 -15.84
C LYS A 106 -3.69 -7.50 -16.74
N LYS A 107 -3.28 -6.85 -17.84
CA LYS A 107 -2.25 -7.35 -18.77
C LYS A 107 -0.89 -7.59 -18.11
N PHE A 108 -0.59 -6.90 -17.02
CA PHE A 108 0.69 -7.03 -16.30
C PHE A 108 0.65 -8.06 -15.17
N GLN A 109 -0.47 -8.76 -14.94
CA GLN A 109 -0.56 -9.72 -13.83
C GLN A 109 0.50 -10.83 -13.96
N ASP A 110 1.39 -10.91 -12.97
CA ASP A 110 2.44 -11.93 -12.91
C ASP A 110 1.91 -13.25 -12.32
N LYS A 111 2.58 -14.36 -12.66
CA LYS A 111 2.23 -15.69 -12.13
C LYS A 111 2.54 -15.85 -10.64
N GLY A 112 3.47 -15.07 -10.11
CA GLY A 112 3.86 -15.11 -8.71
C GLY A 112 5.16 -15.88 -8.44
N VAL A 113 5.53 -15.88 -7.16
CA VAL A 113 6.64 -16.64 -6.57
C VAL A 113 6.06 -17.67 -5.60
N LYS A 114 6.45 -18.94 -5.77
CA LYS A 114 5.99 -20.02 -4.89
C LYS A 114 6.77 -20.01 -3.59
N ILE A 115 6.07 -19.98 -2.46
CA ILE A 115 6.69 -20.12 -1.15
C ILE A 115 7.17 -21.55 -0.92
N LEU A 116 8.45 -21.72 -0.56
CA LEU A 116 9.08 -23.04 -0.35
C LEU A 116 9.10 -23.49 1.12
N ASN A 117 8.87 -22.57 2.05
CA ASN A 117 8.80 -22.83 3.48
C ASN A 117 7.59 -22.10 4.11
N PRO A 118 6.36 -22.55 3.81
CA PRO A 118 5.16 -21.94 4.35
C PRO A 118 5.16 -21.92 5.88
N HIS A 119 4.54 -20.90 6.45
CA HIS A 119 4.40 -20.71 7.90
C HIS A 119 3.19 -21.44 8.49
N VAL A 120 2.29 -21.95 7.64
CA VAL A 120 1.17 -22.79 8.05
C VAL A 120 1.29 -24.17 7.40
N ALA A 121 1.19 -25.21 8.23
CA ALA A 121 1.40 -26.61 7.84
C ALA A 121 0.07 -27.28 7.42
N PHE A 122 -0.60 -26.70 6.43
CA PHE A 122 -1.79 -27.29 5.83
C PHE A 122 -1.48 -27.83 4.44
N LEU A 123 -2.09 -28.97 4.11
CA LEU A 123 -2.14 -29.46 2.74
C LEU A 123 -2.95 -28.49 1.87
N GLU A 124 -2.56 -28.31 0.61
CA GLU A 124 -3.13 -27.29 -0.28
C GLU A 124 -4.66 -27.38 -0.38
N GLU A 125 -5.19 -28.59 -0.50
CA GLU A 125 -6.62 -28.89 -0.62
C GLU A 125 -7.42 -28.65 0.66
N LYS A 126 -6.75 -28.50 1.81
CA LYS A 126 -7.39 -28.23 3.12
C LYS A 126 -7.33 -26.76 3.51
N ILE A 127 -6.63 -25.93 2.73
CA ILE A 127 -6.51 -24.49 3.01
C ILE A 127 -7.79 -23.79 2.57
N ILE A 128 -8.40 -23.11 3.53
CA ILE A 128 -9.56 -22.26 3.31
C ILE A 128 -9.04 -20.82 3.42
N CYS A 129 -8.93 -20.13 2.29
CA CYS A 129 -8.53 -18.72 2.28
C CYS A 129 -9.78 -17.84 2.48
N PRO A 130 -9.79 -16.86 3.40
CA PRO A 130 -8.69 -16.42 4.28
C PRO A 130 -8.85 -16.89 5.74
N THR A 131 -9.51 -18.02 6.06
CA THR A 131 -9.71 -18.47 7.48
C THR A 131 -8.55 -19.29 8.05
N HIS A 132 -7.74 -19.91 7.20
CA HIS A 132 -6.48 -20.59 7.58
C HIS A 132 -5.25 -19.72 7.26
N CYS A 133 -5.37 -18.40 7.37
CA CYS A 133 -4.36 -17.46 6.90
C CYS A 133 -3.05 -17.47 7.71
N GLY A 134 -2.01 -17.14 6.95
CA GLY A 134 -0.59 -17.33 7.22
C GLY A 134 0.06 -17.61 5.86
N LEU A 135 1.33 -17.28 5.64
CA LEU A 135 2.01 -17.60 4.38
C LEU A 135 1.93 -19.10 4.14
N CYS A 136 1.15 -19.49 3.15
CA CYS A 136 0.73 -20.87 2.91
C CYS A 136 1.16 -21.33 1.51
N VAL A 137 0.98 -22.61 1.20
CA VAL A 137 1.36 -23.17 -0.10
C VAL A 137 0.53 -22.64 -1.27
N LYS A 138 -0.67 -22.11 -1.03
CA LYS A 138 -1.50 -21.45 -2.06
C LYS A 138 -1.04 -20.02 -2.37
N HIS A 139 -0.22 -19.44 -1.49
CA HIS A 139 0.19 -18.04 -1.58
C HIS A 139 1.20 -17.83 -2.72
N LYS A 140 1.04 -16.75 -3.47
CA LYS A 140 1.68 -16.53 -4.78
C LYS A 140 2.72 -15.40 -4.77
N SER A 141 3.02 -14.82 -3.61
CA SER A 141 4.00 -13.74 -3.51
C SER A 141 4.79 -13.86 -2.22
N HIS A 142 6.12 -13.72 -2.29
CA HIS A 142 6.92 -13.57 -1.07
C HIS A 142 6.61 -12.22 -0.40
N THR A 143 7.07 -12.02 0.83
CA THR A 143 6.97 -10.72 1.49
C THR A 143 7.81 -9.69 0.74
N GLY A 144 7.13 -8.80 0.01
CA GLY A 144 7.69 -7.62 -0.62
C GLY A 144 7.91 -6.50 0.40
N LEU A 145 6.94 -6.30 1.30
CA LEU A 145 7.02 -5.37 2.43
C LEU A 145 6.49 -6.04 3.70
N GLY A 146 7.40 -6.28 4.65
CA GLY A 146 7.04 -6.79 5.97
C GLY A 146 6.55 -5.68 6.89
N ASN A 147 5.63 -5.98 7.78
CA ASN A 147 5.15 -5.08 8.82
C ASN A 147 5.28 -5.75 10.18
N VAL A 148 5.74 -4.99 11.17
CA VAL A 148 5.81 -5.43 12.56
C VAL A 148 5.09 -4.41 13.42
N VAL A 149 3.98 -4.83 14.03
CA VAL A 149 3.26 -4.03 15.03
C VAL A 149 4.04 -4.10 16.34
N VAL A 150 4.50 -2.97 16.85
CA VAL A 150 5.29 -2.92 18.08
C VAL A 150 4.54 -2.34 19.27
N THR A 151 3.43 -1.64 19.04
CA THR A 151 2.55 -1.15 20.10
C THR A 151 1.14 -0.94 19.58
N ASN A 152 0.13 -1.07 20.42
CA ASN A 152 -1.23 -0.57 20.16
C ASN A 152 -1.54 0.75 20.88
N ARG A 153 -0.59 1.30 21.66
CA ARG A 153 -0.72 2.64 22.26
C ARG A 153 -0.57 3.71 21.16
N CYS A 154 -1.23 4.85 21.34
CA CYS A 154 -1.11 6.01 20.45
C CYS A 154 -1.41 7.30 21.22
N ASP A 155 -0.65 8.34 20.92
CA ASP A 155 -0.81 9.71 21.41
C ASP A 155 -1.96 10.46 20.74
N LEU A 156 -2.50 9.94 19.63
CA LEU A 156 -3.71 10.40 18.94
C LEU A 156 -4.88 9.41 19.08
N SER A 157 -6.08 9.82 18.70
CA SER A 157 -7.29 8.98 18.74
C SER A 157 -8.11 9.08 17.44
N CYS A 158 -7.50 8.97 16.26
CA CYS A 158 -8.20 9.25 14.99
C CYS A 158 -9.45 8.36 14.77
N TRP A 159 -10.56 8.95 14.33
CA TRP A 159 -11.85 8.27 14.13
C TRP A 159 -11.88 7.11 13.10
N TYR A 160 -10.89 7.05 12.22
CA TYR A 160 -10.74 6.03 11.17
C TYR A 160 -9.51 5.13 11.39
N CYS A 161 -8.88 5.20 12.56
CA CYS A 161 -7.72 4.37 12.88
C CYS A 161 -8.17 2.99 13.40
N PHE A 162 -7.51 1.93 12.92
CA PHE A 162 -7.79 0.55 13.31
C PHE A 162 -6.72 -0.08 14.23
N PHE A 163 -5.65 0.64 14.55
CA PHE A 163 -4.50 0.12 15.33
C PHE A 163 -4.48 0.56 16.80
N TYR A 164 -5.29 1.56 17.15
CA TYR A 164 -5.26 2.17 18.48
C TYR A 164 -6.10 1.39 19.49
N ALA A 165 -5.50 1.09 20.64
CA ALA A 165 -6.19 0.58 21.80
C ALA A 165 -6.98 1.69 22.50
N LYS A 166 -8.31 1.56 22.57
CA LYS A 166 -9.17 2.51 23.28
C LYS A 166 -8.85 2.53 24.78
N GLU A 167 -9.33 3.55 25.49
CA GLU A 167 -9.11 3.68 26.92
C GLU A 167 -9.52 2.40 27.67
N ASN A 168 -8.63 1.89 28.54
CA ASN A 168 -8.75 0.64 29.30
C ASN A 168 -8.64 -0.68 28.51
N GLU A 169 -8.32 -0.65 27.22
CA GLU A 169 -8.02 -1.88 26.48
C GLU A 169 -6.64 -2.46 26.87
N PRO A 170 -6.43 -3.78 26.73
CA PRO A 170 -5.13 -4.41 26.98
C PRO A 170 -4.00 -3.82 26.13
N ILE A 171 -2.82 -3.68 26.72
CA ILE A 171 -1.64 -3.13 26.04
C ILE A 171 -0.85 -4.25 25.37
N TYR A 172 -0.74 -4.17 24.05
CA TYR A 172 0.09 -5.02 23.22
C TYR A 172 1.43 -4.32 22.98
N GLU A 173 2.49 -4.81 23.60
CA GLU A 173 3.86 -4.38 23.36
C GLU A 173 4.78 -5.60 23.38
N PRO A 174 5.09 -6.21 22.21
CA PRO A 174 5.97 -7.37 22.17
C PRO A 174 7.36 -7.02 22.72
N SER A 175 8.02 -8.01 23.32
CA SER A 175 9.41 -7.90 23.74
C SER A 175 10.36 -7.80 22.54
N GLN A 176 11.58 -7.32 22.76
CA GLN A 176 12.61 -7.28 21.72
C GLN A 176 12.89 -8.67 21.11
N ASP A 177 12.85 -9.75 21.91
CA ASP A 177 13.02 -11.12 21.41
C ASP A 177 11.86 -11.55 20.50
N GLN A 178 10.62 -11.18 20.84
CA GLN A 178 9.46 -11.44 20.00
C GLN A 178 9.56 -10.65 18.68
N VAL A 179 9.96 -9.38 18.75
CA VAL A 179 10.22 -8.54 17.58
C VAL A 179 11.30 -9.15 16.69
N ARG A 180 12.42 -9.59 17.26
CA ARG A 180 13.49 -10.28 16.54
C ARG A 180 12.98 -11.54 15.84
N MET A 181 12.19 -12.35 16.53
CA MET A 181 11.60 -13.56 15.95
C MET A 181 10.68 -13.23 14.76
N MET A 182 9.80 -12.24 14.91
CA MET A 182 8.91 -11.76 13.84
C MET A 182 9.69 -11.30 12.60
N LEU A 183 10.73 -10.48 12.81
CA LEU A 183 11.62 -9.99 11.77
C LEU A 183 12.35 -11.15 11.07
N ARG A 184 12.91 -12.08 11.84
CA ARG A 184 13.64 -13.24 11.34
C ARG A 184 12.76 -14.16 10.51
N ARG A 185 11.48 -14.31 10.87
CA ARG A 185 10.51 -15.14 10.11
C ARG A 185 10.40 -14.67 8.66
N MET A 186 10.17 -13.38 8.45
CA MET A 186 10.06 -12.81 7.10
C MET A 186 11.40 -12.81 6.34
N ARG A 187 12.54 -12.62 7.03
CA ARG A 187 13.87 -12.72 6.39
C ARG A 187 14.22 -14.11 5.93
N ASN A 188 13.76 -15.13 6.64
CA ASN A 188 14.04 -16.53 6.33
C ASN A 188 13.05 -17.15 5.32
N GLU A 189 12.16 -16.36 4.72
CA GLU A 189 11.30 -16.82 3.62
C GLU A 189 12.15 -17.32 2.44
N LYS A 190 11.68 -18.41 1.82
CA LYS A 190 12.29 -19.04 0.65
C LYS A 190 11.30 -19.05 -0.52
N PRO A 191 11.78 -18.78 -1.74
CA PRO A 191 13.19 -18.61 -2.10
C PRO A 191 13.73 -17.19 -1.88
N VAL A 192 12.87 -16.24 -1.55
CA VAL A 192 13.21 -14.83 -1.39
C VAL A 192 12.78 -14.33 -0.01
N GLY A 193 13.74 -13.85 0.77
CA GLY A 193 13.50 -13.20 2.06
C GLY A 193 13.11 -11.72 1.94
N ALA A 194 12.30 -11.22 2.86
CA ALA A 194 11.79 -9.84 2.84
C ALA A 194 12.88 -8.78 3.00
N ASN A 195 13.23 -8.00 1.97
CA ASN A 195 14.30 -6.98 2.11
C ASN A 195 13.85 -5.69 2.83
N ALA A 196 12.54 -5.45 2.85
CA ALA A 196 11.93 -4.25 3.38
C ALA A 196 11.01 -4.55 4.57
N VAL A 197 11.10 -3.73 5.62
CA VAL A 197 10.20 -3.78 6.78
C VAL A 197 9.73 -2.41 7.20
N GLN A 198 8.47 -2.34 7.63
CA GLN A 198 7.89 -1.23 8.37
C GLN A 198 7.75 -1.59 9.84
N ILE A 199 8.33 -0.76 10.69
CA ILE A 199 8.04 -0.75 12.12
C ILE A 199 6.82 0.13 12.33
N THR A 200 5.71 -0.47 12.76
CA THR A 200 4.38 0.17 12.79
C THR A 200 3.63 -0.17 14.09
N GLY A 201 2.43 0.36 14.27
CA GLY A 201 1.65 0.19 15.50
C GLY A 201 0.49 1.17 15.58
N GLY A 202 0.10 1.52 16.80
CA GLY A 202 -0.58 2.79 17.07
C GLY A 202 0.35 3.94 16.73
N GLU A 203 1.16 4.40 17.69
CA GLU A 203 2.31 5.28 17.42
C GLU A 203 3.59 4.62 17.93
N PRO A 204 4.42 4.00 17.06
CA PRO A 204 5.63 3.29 17.47
C PRO A 204 6.59 4.12 18.32
N THR A 205 6.62 5.44 18.10
CA THR A 205 7.62 6.32 18.74
C THR A 205 7.33 6.64 20.20
N ILE A 206 6.20 6.21 20.77
CA ILE A 206 5.92 6.29 22.22
C ILE A 206 6.57 5.15 23.03
N ARG A 207 7.17 4.17 22.35
CA ARG A 207 8.01 3.16 22.99
C ARG A 207 9.38 3.74 23.31
N ASP A 208 9.86 3.46 24.51
CA ASP A 208 11.17 3.96 24.96
C ASP A 208 12.30 3.23 24.21
N ASP A 209 12.08 1.96 23.85
CA ASP A 209 13.03 1.08 23.19
C ASP A 209 12.90 1.05 21.65
N ILE A 210 12.18 2.01 21.04
CA ILE A 210 11.96 2.05 19.59
C ILE A 210 13.27 2.10 18.79
N ILE A 211 14.29 2.77 19.32
CA ILE A 211 15.62 2.85 18.69
C ILE A 211 16.28 1.46 18.65
N ASP A 212 16.13 0.66 19.70
CA ASP A 212 16.69 -0.69 19.74
C ASP A 212 15.93 -1.64 18.82
N ILE A 213 14.61 -1.50 18.71
CA ILE A 213 13.81 -2.25 17.72
C ILE A 213 14.30 -2.00 16.29
N ILE A 214 14.62 -0.75 15.94
CA ILE A 214 15.18 -0.41 14.62
C ILE A 214 16.55 -1.09 14.42
N LYS A 215 17.42 -1.10 15.45
CA LYS A 215 18.70 -1.82 15.41
C LYS A 215 18.49 -3.32 15.20
N ILE A 216 17.51 -3.93 15.87
CA ILE A 216 17.19 -5.36 15.69
C ILE A 216 16.82 -5.64 14.23
N ALA A 217 16.01 -4.80 13.59
CA ALA A 217 15.72 -4.94 12.17
C ALA A 217 16.99 -4.85 11.31
N LYS A 218 17.91 -3.94 11.63
CA LYS A 218 19.19 -3.84 10.92
C LYS A 218 20.06 -5.08 11.11
N GLU A 219 20.14 -5.62 12.32
CA GLU A 219 20.89 -6.83 12.68
C GLU A 219 20.34 -8.09 12.01
N GLU A 220 19.02 -8.22 11.87
CA GLU A 220 18.39 -9.31 11.11
C GLU A 220 18.55 -9.16 9.58
N GLY A 221 19.28 -8.13 9.13
CA GLY A 221 19.73 -7.98 7.76
C GLY A 221 18.72 -7.33 6.82
N TYR A 222 17.82 -6.49 7.34
CA TYR A 222 16.98 -5.63 6.50
C TYR A 222 17.80 -4.45 5.96
N GLU A 223 17.73 -4.21 4.65
CA GLU A 223 18.38 -3.07 4.01
C GLU A 223 17.45 -1.85 3.94
N HIS A 224 16.14 -2.10 3.87
CA HIS A 224 15.12 -1.06 3.79
C HIS A 224 14.22 -1.06 5.02
N ILE A 225 14.54 -0.19 5.98
CA ILE A 225 13.83 -0.10 7.26
C ILE A 225 13.06 1.21 7.33
N GLN A 226 11.74 1.10 7.32
CA GLN A 226 10.81 2.22 7.42
C GLN A 226 10.26 2.33 8.84
N LEU A 227 10.21 3.55 9.37
CA LEU A 227 9.49 3.85 10.60
C LEU A 227 8.17 4.52 10.26
N ASN A 228 7.04 3.87 10.56
CA ASN A 228 5.72 4.45 10.44
C ASN A 228 5.46 5.34 11.66
N THR A 229 5.03 6.57 11.46
CA THR A 229 4.79 7.52 12.55
C THR A 229 3.83 8.64 12.12
N ASN A 230 3.16 9.27 13.09
CA ASN A 230 2.48 10.55 12.93
C ASN A 230 3.44 11.76 12.95
N SER A 231 4.74 11.54 13.14
CA SER A 231 5.80 12.57 13.16
C SER A 231 5.72 13.61 14.28
N ILE A 232 4.83 13.46 15.27
CA ILE A 232 4.71 14.41 16.40
C ILE A 232 6.00 14.43 17.21
N ARG A 233 6.52 13.27 17.63
CA ARG A 233 7.78 13.20 18.39
C ARG A 233 8.95 13.85 17.64
N ALA A 234 9.01 13.66 16.31
CA ALA A 234 10.08 14.23 15.49
C ALA A 234 10.01 15.77 15.38
N ALA A 235 8.84 16.38 15.56
CA ALA A 235 8.69 17.83 15.60
C ALA A 235 9.32 18.44 16.85
N PHE A 236 9.17 17.80 18.01
CA PHE A 236 9.55 18.35 19.33
C PHE A 236 10.82 17.75 19.94
N ASP A 237 11.32 16.62 19.43
CA ASP A 237 12.60 16.02 19.80
C ASP A 237 13.55 16.04 18.58
N PRO A 238 14.34 17.10 18.39
CA PRO A 238 15.22 17.24 17.22
C PRO A 238 16.34 16.20 17.12
N ASP A 239 16.68 15.53 18.23
CA ASP A 239 17.70 14.48 18.25
C ASP A 239 17.12 13.10 17.92
N PHE A 240 15.81 12.92 18.08
CA PHE A 240 15.15 11.66 17.76
C PHE A 240 15.35 11.23 16.29
N PRO A 241 15.12 12.07 15.26
CA PRO A 241 15.40 11.69 13.87
C PRO A 241 16.85 11.23 13.62
N LYS A 242 17.84 11.86 14.28
CA LYS A 242 19.24 11.46 14.15
C LYS A 242 19.45 10.05 14.71
N LYS A 243 18.92 9.78 15.90
CA LYS A 243 18.97 8.44 16.53
C LYS A 243 18.28 7.38 15.68
N VAL A 244 17.14 7.71 15.07
CA VAL A 244 16.42 6.82 14.14
C VAL A 244 17.27 6.48 12.91
N ARG A 245 17.93 7.49 12.32
CA ARG A 245 18.84 7.30 11.19
C ARG A 245 20.04 6.42 11.56
N GLU A 246 20.69 6.73 12.68
CA GLU A 246 21.87 6.01 13.20
C GLU A 246 21.54 4.55 13.54
N ALA A 247 20.34 4.27 14.04
CA ALA A 247 19.88 2.92 14.33
C ALA A 247 19.69 2.05 13.06
N GLY A 248 19.57 2.68 11.88
CA GLY A 248 19.51 1.98 10.60
C GLY A 248 18.25 2.23 9.78
N SER A 249 17.29 3.03 10.27
CA SER A 249 16.14 3.43 9.45
C SER A 249 16.57 4.36 8.34
N ASN A 250 16.11 4.08 7.12
CA ASN A 250 16.45 4.87 5.95
C ASN A 250 15.30 5.77 5.46
N VAL A 251 14.07 5.45 5.86
CA VAL A 251 12.84 6.12 5.41
C VAL A 251 11.88 6.32 6.57
N ILE A 252 11.31 7.52 6.66
CA ILE A 252 10.16 7.80 7.50
C ILE A 252 8.91 7.66 6.64
N TYR A 253 7.97 6.83 7.09
CA TYR A 253 6.67 6.63 6.46
C TYR A 253 5.63 7.41 7.28
N THR A 254 5.44 8.68 6.96
CA THR A 254 4.66 9.61 7.79
C THR A 254 3.21 9.68 7.35
N SER A 255 2.29 9.63 8.31
CA SER A 255 0.89 9.96 8.05
C SER A 255 0.80 11.39 7.53
N PHE A 256 0.07 11.63 6.44
CA PHE A 256 -0.13 12.98 5.92
C PHE A 256 -1.38 13.03 5.06
N ASP A 257 -2.51 13.42 5.63
CA ASP A 257 -3.80 13.30 4.96
C ASP A 257 -4.19 14.51 4.09
N GLY A 258 -3.37 15.57 4.09
CA GLY A 258 -3.61 16.77 3.30
C GLY A 258 -2.90 18.03 3.81
N PRO A 259 -2.99 19.13 3.05
CA PRO A 259 -2.24 20.37 3.29
C PRO A 259 -3.07 21.43 4.03
N THR A 260 -4.14 21.03 4.72
CA THR A 260 -5.01 21.94 5.49
C THR A 260 -5.35 21.32 6.85
N PRO A 261 -5.62 22.12 7.90
CA PRO A 261 -6.00 21.56 9.20
C PRO A 261 -7.22 20.64 9.14
N ARG A 262 -8.20 20.97 8.28
CA ARG A 262 -9.40 20.15 8.10
C ARG A 262 -9.13 18.82 7.39
N SER A 263 -8.27 18.82 6.37
CA SER A 263 -7.90 17.59 5.64
C SER A 263 -6.94 16.70 6.43
N ASN A 264 -6.10 17.30 7.28
CA ASN A 264 -5.06 16.63 8.06
C ASN A 264 -5.05 17.04 9.54
N PRO A 265 -6.11 16.74 10.31
CA PRO A 265 -6.16 17.08 11.73
C PRO A 265 -5.12 16.31 12.55
N LYS A 266 -4.55 15.23 11.98
CA LYS A 266 -3.56 14.34 12.61
C LYS A 266 -2.30 15.04 13.04
N ASN A 267 -1.67 15.75 12.12
CA ASN A 267 -0.33 16.28 12.32
C ASN A 267 -0.02 17.53 11.50
N PHE A 268 -1.03 18.23 10.97
CA PHE A 268 -0.83 19.43 10.14
C PHE A 268 0.14 20.42 10.78
N TRP A 269 -0.01 20.67 12.09
CA TRP A 269 0.79 21.63 12.84
C TRP A 269 2.24 21.19 13.09
N GLU A 270 2.48 19.88 13.14
CA GLU A 270 3.77 19.30 13.51
C GLU A 270 4.69 19.05 12.30
N ILE A 271 4.10 18.80 11.12
CA ILE A 271 4.83 18.42 9.91
C ILE A 271 5.94 19.40 9.51
N PRO A 272 5.76 20.74 9.52
CA PRO A 272 6.84 21.66 9.13
C PRO A 272 8.11 21.47 9.97
N ALA A 273 7.96 21.43 11.30
CA ALA A 273 9.08 21.21 12.22
C ALA A 273 9.67 19.80 12.08
N ALA A 274 8.83 18.78 11.89
CA ALA A 274 9.29 17.41 11.66
C ALA A 274 10.13 17.30 10.38
N LEU A 275 9.68 17.90 9.26
CA LEU A 275 10.43 17.94 8.00
C LEU A 275 11.79 18.61 8.17
N ASP A 276 11.86 19.71 8.91
CA ASP A 276 13.14 20.38 9.21
C ASP A 276 14.09 19.51 10.02
N ASN A 277 13.58 18.72 10.95
CA ASN A 277 14.41 17.78 11.71
C ASN A 277 14.82 16.55 10.88
N TYR A 278 13.96 16.07 9.97
CA TYR A 278 14.32 15.02 9.00
C TYR A 278 15.41 15.47 8.02
N ARG A 279 15.37 16.74 7.57
CA ARG A 279 16.42 17.35 6.75
C ARG A 279 17.78 17.32 7.46
N LYS A 280 17.80 17.68 8.76
CA LYS A 280 19.03 17.69 9.58
C LYS A 280 19.56 16.27 9.87
N ALA A 281 18.70 15.25 9.85
CA ALA A 281 19.03 13.84 10.09
C ALA A 281 19.21 12.99 8.81
N PRO A 282 19.50 13.63 7.67
CA PRO A 282 19.25 13.15 6.29
C PRO A 282 18.34 11.91 6.13
N LEU A 283 17.09 12.00 6.60
CA LEU A 283 16.08 10.96 6.45
C LEU A 283 15.14 11.27 5.27
N GLY A 284 14.92 10.30 4.39
CA GLY A 284 13.92 10.41 3.32
C GLY A 284 12.51 10.23 3.89
N VAL A 285 11.56 11.05 3.44
CA VAL A 285 10.17 11.00 3.90
C VAL A 285 9.25 10.50 2.78
N VAL A 286 8.35 9.58 3.13
CA VAL A 286 7.20 9.19 2.31
C VAL A 286 5.95 9.75 2.99
N LEU A 287 5.20 10.58 2.27
CA LEU A 287 3.91 11.10 2.72
C LEU A 287 2.82 10.07 2.43
N VAL A 288 1.98 9.79 3.41
CA VAL A 288 0.99 8.70 3.34
C VAL A 288 -0.42 9.24 3.62
N PRO A 289 -1.11 9.73 2.59
CA PRO A 289 -2.50 10.13 2.70
C PRO A 289 -3.45 8.95 2.64
N THR A 290 -4.32 8.83 3.64
CA THR A 290 -5.52 8.00 3.59
C THR A 290 -6.59 8.74 2.82
N VAL A 291 -6.92 8.32 1.59
CA VAL A 291 -7.87 9.03 0.72
C VAL A 291 -9.30 8.61 1.04
N ILE A 292 -10.10 9.58 1.49
CA ILE A 292 -11.50 9.39 1.87
C ILE A 292 -12.37 10.36 1.06
N GLY A 293 -13.35 9.80 0.34
CA GLY A 293 -14.28 10.55 -0.49
C GLY A 293 -15.06 11.60 0.29
N GLY A 294 -15.04 12.84 -0.20
CA GLY A 294 -15.68 13.99 0.43
C GLY A 294 -14.98 14.56 1.66
N ILE A 295 -13.78 14.08 2.01
CA ILE A 295 -12.98 14.60 3.14
C ILE A 295 -11.70 15.24 2.63
N ASN A 296 -10.84 14.49 1.93
CA ASN A 296 -9.53 14.98 1.47
C ASN A 296 -9.22 14.67 0.01
N ASP A 297 -10.12 14.02 -0.71
CA ASP A 297 -10.00 13.65 -2.12
C ASP A 297 -10.00 14.85 -3.09
N ASN A 298 -10.27 16.06 -2.58
CA ASN A 298 -10.14 17.32 -3.32
C ASN A 298 -8.77 17.99 -3.19
N TYR A 299 -7.84 17.41 -2.41
CA TYR A 299 -6.50 17.97 -2.16
C TYR A 299 -5.35 17.10 -2.69
N LEU A 300 -5.62 16.07 -3.50
CA LEU A 300 -4.60 15.14 -4.00
C LEU A 300 -3.51 15.85 -4.81
N GLY A 301 -3.90 16.81 -5.66
CA GLY A 301 -2.96 17.66 -6.39
C GLY A 301 -2.12 18.54 -5.45
N ASP A 302 -2.73 19.13 -4.42
CA ASP A 302 -2.02 19.96 -3.45
C ASP A 302 -1.06 19.15 -2.57
N ILE A 303 -1.39 17.90 -2.24
CA ILE A 303 -0.47 16.97 -1.55
C ILE A 303 0.77 16.72 -2.43
N ILE A 304 0.59 16.54 -3.74
CA ILE A 304 1.72 16.38 -4.68
C ILE A 304 2.54 17.66 -4.75
N ARG A 305 1.91 18.84 -4.84
CA ARG A 305 2.62 20.14 -4.82
C ARG A 305 3.41 20.31 -3.53
N PHE A 306 2.82 19.97 -2.39
CA PHE A 306 3.50 19.99 -1.09
C PHE A 306 4.74 19.09 -1.07
N GLY A 307 4.62 17.85 -1.57
CA GLY A 307 5.75 16.94 -1.70
C GLY A 307 6.85 17.49 -2.62
N LEU A 308 6.48 18.07 -3.77
CA LEU A 308 7.41 18.70 -4.72
C LEU A 308 8.11 19.94 -4.16
N SER A 309 7.41 20.75 -3.36
CA SER A 309 8.02 21.89 -2.66
C SER A 309 9.03 21.47 -1.60
N ASN A 310 8.96 20.23 -1.13
CA ASN A 310 9.82 19.66 -0.11
C ASN A 310 10.63 18.47 -0.64
N ILE A 311 10.89 18.42 -1.96
CA ILE A 311 11.56 17.30 -2.65
C ILE A 311 13.00 17.04 -2.17
N ASP A 312 13.58 18.00 -1.45
CA ASP A 312 14.88 17.85 -0.80
C ASP A 312 14.84 16.77 0.30
N VAL A 313 13.69 16.54 0.93
CA VAL A 313 13.46 15.56 2.00
C VAL A 313 12.35 14.55 1.66
N VAL A 314 11.28 14.96 0.99
CA VAL A 314 10.18 14.10 0.55
C VAL A 314 10.58 13.35 -0.72
N ARG A 315 10.50 12.02 -0.67
CA ARG A 315 10.86 11.11 -1.77
C ARG A 315 9.65 10.50 -2.45
N ALA A 316 8.52 10.43 -1.76
CA ALA A 316 7.30 9.89 -2.32
C ALA A 316 6.04 10.41 -1.66
N VAL A 317 4.95 10.36 -2.42
CA VAL A 317 3.58 10.40 -1.90
C VAL A 317 2.94 9.07 -2.23
N ASN A 318 2.51 8.32 -1.21
CA ASN A 318 1.86 7.02 -1.40
C ASN A 318 0.41 7.07 -0.90
N PHE A 319 -0.51 7.33 -1.83
CA PHE A 319 -1.94 7.39 -1.57
C PHE A 319 -2.51 6.03 -1.21
N GLN A 320 -3.32 5.99 -0.14
CA GLN A 320 -3.98 4.79 0.33
C GLN A 320 -5.49 5.04 0.36
N PRO A 321 -6.24 4.63 -0.67
CA PRO A 321 -7.69 4.69 -0.60
C PRO A 321 -8.23 3.92 0.60
N VAL A 322 -9.24 4.49 1.27
CA VAL A 322 -9.75 4.00 2.55
C VAL A 322 -10.32 2.57 2.46
N SER A 323 -10.02 1.76 3.48
CA SER A 323 -10.68 0.48 3.74
C SER A 323 -11.87 0.72 4.67
N LEU A 324 -13.09 0.39 4.24
CA LEU A 324 -14.33 0.64 4.97
C LEU A 324 -14.69 -0.57 5.85
N VAL A 325 -14.29 -0.56 7.11
CA VAL A 325 -14.60 -1.63 8.08
C VAL A 325 -15.82 -1.30 8.95
N GLY A 326 -16.47 -2.35 9.46
CA GLY A 326 -17.68 -2.27 10.24
C GLY A 326 -18.94 -1.98 9.42
N ARG A 327 -20.08 -1.93 10.12
CA ARG A 327 -21.40 -1.69 9.51
C ARG A 327 -21.52 -0.26 9.03
N MET A 328 -21.60 -0.07 7.71
CA MET A 328 -21.77 1.23 7.09
C MET A 328 -22.97 1.20 6.14
N PRO A 329 -23.86 2.21 6.15
CA PRO A 329 -24.94 2.31 5.17
C PRO A 329 -24.42 2.48 3.74
N ASP A 330 -25.15 1.97 2.75
CA ASP A 330 -24.76 1.99 1.32
C ASP A 330 -24.40 3.39 0.83
N ARG A 331 -25.27 4.37 1.11
CA ARG A 331 -25.06 5.78 0.75
C ARG A 331 -23.75 6.35 1.30
N MET A 332 -23.33 5.93 2.49
CA MET A 332 -22.08 6.39 3.10
C MET A 332 -20.87 5.75 2.42
N ARG A 333 -20.95 4.45 2.10
CA ARG A 333 -19.89 3.75 1.38
C ARG A 333 -19.70 4.32 -0.02
N GLU A 334 -20.79 4.53 -0.76
CA GLU A 334 -20.75 5.15 -2.10
C GLU A 334 -20.11 6.54 -2.09
N LYS A 335 -20.41 7.35 -1.07
CA LYS A 335 -19.85 8.70 -0.92
C LYS A 335 -18.36 8.68 -0.58
N GLN A 336 -17.94 7.77 0.29
CA GLN A 336 -16.58 7.77 0.86
C GLN A 336 -15.59 6.90 0.08
N ARG A 337 -16.07 5.93 -0.69
CA ARG A 337 -15.22 5.03 -1.46
C ARG A 337 -14.57 5.77 -2.63
N VAL A 338 -13.25 5.71 -2.64
CA VAL A 338 -12.40 6.11 -3.76
C VAL A 338 -11.57 4.89 -4.12
N THR A 339 -11.39 4.62 -5.41
CA THR A 339 -10.47 3.57 -5.90
C THR A 339 -9.24 4.23 -6.53
N ILE A 340 -8.24 3.43 -6.90
CA ILE A 340 -7.01 3.94 -7.54
C ILE A 340 -7.34 4.81 -8.78
N PRO A 341 -8.18 4.36 -9.74
CA PRO A 341 -8.58 5.20 -10.86
C PRO A 341 -9.29 6.49 -10.49
N GLY A 342 -10.19 6.49 -9.50
CA GLY A 342 -10.89 7.73 -9.11
C GLY A 342 -9.93 8.75 -8.52
N ALA A 343 -8.97 8.29 -7.71
CA ALA A 343 -7.91 9.16 -7.20
C ALA A 343 -7.00 9.67 -8.33
N ILE A 344 -6.63 8.83 -9.30
CA ILE A 344 -5.84 9.25 -10.47
C ILE A 344 -6.59 10.29 -11.31
N LYS A 345 -7.88 10.08 -11.60
CA LYS A 345 -8.73 11.06 -12.32
C LYS A 345 -8.78 12.40 -11.58
N LYS A 346 -8.88 12.37 -10.25
CA LYS A 346 -8.85 13.56 -9.39
C LYS A 346 -7.48 14.25 -9.42
N ILE A 347 -6.38 13.51 -9.39
CA ILE A 347 -5.02 14.07 -9.55
C ILE A 347 -4.89 14.75 -10.91
N GLU A 348 -5.30 14.09 -11.99
CA GLU A 348 -5.24 14.64 -13.35
C GLU A 348 -6.01 15.96 -13.44
N GLN A 349 -7.23 16.00 -12.91
CA GLN A 349 -8.03 17.23 -12.83
C GLN A 349 -7.35 18.31 -11.97
N GLN A 350 -6.90 17.97 -10.75
CA GLN A 350 -6.33 18.92 -9.80
C GLN A 350 -4.92 19.40 -10.15
N THR A 351 -4.28 18.75 -11.12
CA THR A 351 -2.96 19.12 -11.64
C THR A 351 -3.02 19.65 -13.07
N ASP A 352 -4.22 19.96 -13.57
CA ASP A 352 -4.46 20.49 -14.92
C ASP A 352 -3.81 19.63 -16.03
N GLY A 353 -3.87 18.30 -15.87
CA GLY A 353 -3.31 17.34 -16.81
C GLY A 353 -1.78 17.17 -16.75
N MET A 354 -1.10 17.80 -15.78
CA MET A 354 0.35 17.62 -15.58
C MET A 354 0.73 16.16 -15.29
N ILE A 355 -0.17 15.43 -14.63
CA ILE A 355 -0.03 14.00 -14.33
C ILE A 355 -1.31 13.31 -14.80
N GLY A 356 -1.22 12.58 -15.89
CA GLY A 356 -2.35 11.92 -16.55
C GLY A 356 -2.50 10.45 -16.14
N ARG A 357 -3.67 9.87 -16.45
CA ARG A 357 -3.96 8.45 -16.20
C ARG A 357 -2.95 7.47 -16.83
N GLU A 358 -2.43 7.82 -17.99
CA GLU A 358 -1.47 7.05 -18.79
C GLU A 358 -0.06 7.04 -18.19
N ASP A 359 0.21 7.92 -17.21
CA ASP A 359 1.51 7.99 -16.55
C ASP A 359 1.68 6.90 -15.49
N PHE A 360 0.60 6.23 -15.08
CA PHE A 360 0.60 5.23 -14.01
C PHE A 360 0.65 3.79 -14.52
N PHE A 361 1.50 2.99 -13.87
CA PHE A 361 1.56 1.54 -14.10
C PHE A 361 1.15 0.78 -12.85
N THR A 362 0.50 -0.37 -13.04
CA THR A 362 0.29 -1.30 -11.93
C THR A 362 1.60 -1.85 -11.39
N VAL A 363 1.68 -2.08 -10.08
CA VAL A 363 2.89 -2.59 -9.40
C VAL A 363 3.51 -3.81 -10.10
N PRO A 364 2.75 -4.87 -10.46
CA PRO A 364 3.32 -6.02 -11.17
C PRO A 364 3.89 -5.72 -12.56
N ALA A 365 3.73 -4.52 -13.12
CA ALA A 365 4.46 -4.15 -14.34
C ALA A 365 5.98 -4.26 -14.15
N THR A 366 6.49 -4.04 -12.93
CA THR A 366 7.92 -4.17 -12.62
C THR A 366 8.41 -5.62 -12.66
N THR A 367 7.55 -6.63 -12.65
CA THR A 367 8.00 -8.03 -12.67
C THR A 367 8.70 -8.40 -13.97
N LYS A 368 8.46 -7.69 -15.08
CA LYS A 368 9.23 -7.87 -16.33
C LYS A 368 10.72 -7.61 -16.10
N VAL A 369 11.04 -6.57 -15.33
CA VAL A 369 12.41 -6.25 -14.92
C VAL A 369 12.94 -7.33 -13.97
N SER A 370 12.18 -7.72 -12.94
CA SER A 370 12.59 -8.79 -12.02
C SER A 370 12.84 -10.11 -12.76
N ASN A 371 12.00 -10.49 -13.72
CA ASN A 371 12.13 -11.71 -14.51
C ASN A 371 13.40 -11.71 -15.37
N PHE A 372 13.80 -10.54 -15.89
CA PHE A 372 15.08 -10.37 -16.57
C PHE A 372 16.26 -10.52 -15.61
N VAL A 373 16.21 -9.87 -14.43
CA VAL A 373 17.24 -9.99 -13.39
C VAL A 373 17.38 -11.44 -12.92
N GLU A 374 16.28 -12.15 -12.71
CA GLU A 374 16.26 -13.58 -12.37
C GLU A 374 16.92 -14.43 -13.47
N ALA A 375 16.65 -14.14 -14.74
CA ALA A 375 17.29 -14.83 -15.85
C ALA A 375 18.81 -14.60 -15.87
N LEU A 376 19.27 -13.39 -15.55
CA LEU A 376 20.68 -13.06 -15.42
C LEU A 376 21.35 -13.75 -14.22
N LYS A 377 20.70 -13.75 -13.04
CA LYS A 377 21.26 -14.34 -11.82
C LYS A 377 21.12 -15.86 -11.77
N GLY A 378 20.14 -16.44 -12.46
CA GLY A 378 19.86 -17.87 -12.46
C GLY A 378 19.15 -18.38 -11.19
N GLN A 379 18.58 -17.48 -10.38
CA GLN A 379 17.83 -17.78 -9.17
C GLN A 379 16.68 -16.78 -9.01
N GLU A 380 15.67 -17.12 -8.20
CA GLU A 380 14.57 -16.19 -7.90
C GLU A 380 15.07 -14.98 -7.10
N THR A 381 14.45 -13.83 -7.35
CA THR A 381 14.82 -12.56 -6.72
C THR A 381 13.58 -11.80 -6.30
N TYR A 382 13.79 -10.68 -5.59
CA TYR A 382 12.72 -9.79 -5.20
C TYR A 382 11.79 -9.44 -6.38
N LYS A 383 10.51 -9.75 -6.23
CA LYS A 383 9.49 -9.61 -7.26
C LYS A 383 8.16 -9.16 -6.67
N LEU A 384 7.76 -7.95 -7.05
CA LEU A 384 6.47 -7.37 -6.72
C LEU A 384 5.35 -7.99 -7.56
N SER A 385 4.96 -9.21 -7.21
CA SER A 385 3.99 -10.03 -7.96
C SER A 385 2.55 -9.91 -7.47
N ILE A 386 2.27 -8.82 -6.74
CA ILE A 386 0.95 -8.55 -6.18
C ILE A 386 -0.16 -8.55 -7.25
N HIS A 387 -1.41 -8.75 -6.82
CA HIS A 387 -2.54 -8.59 -7.71
C HIS A 387 -2.57 -7.19 -8.34
N PHE A 388 -2.82 -7.09 -9.65
CA PHE A 388 -2.74 -5.83 -10.41
C PHE A 388 -3.64 -4.71 -9.86
N ALA A 389 -4.76 -5.08 -9.25
CA ALA A 389 -5.69 -4.15 -8.61
C ALA A 389 -5.26 -3.66 -7.21
N CYS A 390 -4.09 -4.03 -6.70
CA CYS A 390 -3.67 -3.61 -5.36
C CYS A 390 -2.88 -2.30 -5.36
N GLY A 391 -2.07 -2.03 -6.38
CA GLY A 391 -1.24 -0.83 -6.39
C GLY A 391 -0.89 -0.36 -7.79
N MET A 392 -0.67 0.95 -7.91
CA MET A 392 -0.18 1.59 -9.12
C MET A 392 0.84 2.68 -8.73
N GLY A 393 1.71 3.07 -9.65
CA GLY A 393 2.61 4.17 -9.38
C GLY A 393 3.28 4.74 -10.61
N THR A 394 3.91 5.88 -10.42
CA THR A 394 4.72 6.60 -11.41
C THR A 394 5.82 7.41 -10.73
N TYR A 395 6.74 7.93 -11.53
CA TYR A 395 7.73 8.91 -11.08
C TYR A 395 7.49 10.23 -11.80
N ILE A 396 7.62 11.33 -11.05
CA ILE A 396 7.63 12.68 -11.60
C ILE A 396 8.97 13.35 -11.30
N PHE A 397 9.44 14.19 -12.23
CA PHE A 397 10.71 14.89 -12.14
C PHE A 397 10.49 16.39 -12.07
N LYS A 398 11.21 17.07 -11.18
CA LYS A 398 11.20 18.53 -11.04
C LYS A 398 12.51 19.11 -11.59
N ASP A 399 12.41 20.00 -12.57
CA ASP A 399 13.53 20.80 -13.09
C ASP A 399 13.13 22.28 -13.08
N GLY A 400 13.68 23.05 -12.13
CA GLY A 400 13.15 24.36 -11.79
C GLY A 400 11.68 24.25 -11.33
N ASP A 401 10.78 24.93 -12.04
CA ASP A 401 9.33 24.87 -11.79
C ASP A 401 8.61 23.86 -12.69
N LYS A 402 9.29 23.30 -13.69
CA LYS A 402 8.71 22.30 -14.60
C LYS A 402 8.67 20.95 -13.90
N VAL A 403 7.50 20.32 -13.92
CA VAL A 403 7.28 18.95 -13.46
C VAL A 403 6.96 18.07 -14.66
N THR A 404 7.62 16.92 -14.79
CA THR A 404 7.46 16.03 -15.95
C THR A 404 7.37 14.57 -15.48
N PRO A 405 6.26 13.86 -15.74
CA PRO A 405 6.16 12.42 -15.51
C PRO A 405 7.19 11.62 -16.34
N ILE A 406 7.68 10.52 -15.79
CA ILE A 406 8.72 9.67 -16.41
C ILE A 406 8.35 9.19 -17.81
N THR A 407 7.08 8.88 -18.00
CA THR A 407 6.44 8.42 -19.25
C THR A 407 6.47 9.44 -20.38
N ARG A 408 6.65 10.73 -20.08
CA ARG A 408 6.68 11.78 -21.11
C ARG A 408 8.01 11.85 -21.85
N PHE A 409 9.05 11.23 -21.30
CA PHE A 409 10.38 11.19 -21.91
C PHE A 409 11.02 9.80 -21.88
N ILE A 410 10.39 8.80 -21.26
CA ILE A 410 10.79 7.40 -21.32
C ILE A 410 9.61 6.54 -21.78
N ASP A 411 9.82 5.74 -22.82
CA ASP A 411 8.93 4.64 -23.17
C ASP A 411 9.09 3.48 -22.16
N VAL A 412 8.48 3.64 -20.99
CA VAL A 412 8.55 2.68 -19.88
C VAL A 412 7.98 1.33 -20.31
N LYS A 413 6.85 1.33 -21.03
CA LYS A 413 6.17 0.12 -21.48
C LYS A 413 7.06 -0.68 -22.44
N GLY A 414 7.54 -0.04 -23.51
CA GLY A 414 8.43 -0.68 -24.48
C GLY A 414 9.73 -1.16 -23.85
N MET A 415 10.27 -0.41 -22.88
CA MET A 415 11.45 -0.85 -22.13
C MET A 415 11.18 -2.12 -21.31
N PHE A 416 10.07 -2.17 -20.56
CA PHE A 416 9.70 -3.35 -19.76
C PHE A 416 9.43 -4.57 -20.63
N GLU A 417 8.68 -4.41 -21.73
CA GLU A 417 8.43 -5.48 -22.70
C GLU A 417 9.74 -6.03 -23.26
N TYR A 418 10.64 -5.15 -23.71
CA TYR A 418 11.93 -5.55 -24.25
C TYR A 418 12.83 -6.28 -23.24
N MET A 419 12.85 -5.83 -21.97
CA MET A 419 13.58 -6.54 -20.92
C MET A 419 12.99 -7.92 -20.64
N GLY A 420 11.66 -8.04 -20.69
CA GLY A 420 10.96 -9.33 -20.59
C GLY A 420 11.38 -10.31 -21.69
N GLU A 421 11.37 -9.85 -22.96
CA GLU A 421 11.81 -10.65 -24.11
C GLU A 421 13.25 -11.13 -23.97
N LEU A 422 14.16 -10.25 -23.55
CA LEU A 422 15.56 -10.62 -23.27
C LEU A 422 15.66 -11.68 -22.16
N GLY A 423 14.81 -11.59 -21.14
CA GLY A 423 14.73 -12.58 -20.07
C GLY A 423 14.30 -13.95 -20.57
N ASP A 424 13.30 -13.99 -21.45
CA ASP A 424 12.80 -15.21 -22.06
C ASP A 424 13.82 -15.83 -23.05
N GLU A 425 14.52 -15.00 -23.83
CA GLU A 425 15.64 -15.42 -24.68
C GLU A 425 16.75 -16.11 -23.86
N ILE A 426 17.11 -15.59 -22.69
CA ILE A 426 18.11 -16.19 -21.79
C ILE A 426 17.62 -17.55 -21.27
N LYS A 427 16.35 -17.62 -20.83
CA LYS A 427 15.76 -18.84 -20.27
C LYS A 427 15.68 -19.97 -21.31
N GLY A 428 15.36 -19.64 -22.56
CA GLY A 428 15.25 -20.60 -23.66
C GLY A 428 16.59 -21.04 -24.28
N SER A 429 17.72 -20.43 -23.92
CA SER A 429 19.02 -20.74 -24.56
C SER A 429 19.76 -21.90 -23.90
N ASN A 430 20.33 -22.79 -24.74
CA ASN A 430 21.26 -23.84 -24.31
C ASN A 430 22.60 -23.29 -23.81
N TYR A 431 23.03 -22.12 -24.31
CA TYR A 431 24.30 -21.48 -23.95
C TYR A 431 24.06 -20.24 -23.08
N LYS A 432 23.47 -20.44 -21.89
CA LYS A 432 23.03 -19.38 -20.98
C LYS A 432 24.08 -18.29 -20.73
N ARG A 433 25.36 -18.66 -20.55
CA ARG A 433 26.43 -17.69 -20.25
C ARG A 433 26.66 -16.71 -21.41
N LEU A 434 26.73 -17.21 -22.64
CA LEU A 434 26.89 -16.37 -23.84
C LEU A 434 25.65 -15.49 -24.02
N LYS A 435 24.46 -16.08 -23.85
CA LYS A 435 23.20 -15.37 -24.05
C LYS A 435 22.97 -14.25 -23.03
N LYS A 436 23.42 -14.41 -21.78
CA LYS A 436 23.41 -13.35 -20.76
C LYS A 436 24.21 -12.13 -21.22
N THR A 437 25.46 -12.32 -21.64
CA THR A 437 26.33 -11.23 -22.10
C THR A 437 25.75 -10.54 -23.33
N GLU A 438 25.25 -11.31 -24.30
CA GLU A 438 24.58 -10.80 -25.50
C GLU A 438 23.36 -9.93 -25.13
N SER A 439 22.52 -10.40 -24.21
CA SER A 439 21.29 -9.71 -23.80
C SER A 439 21.58 -8.41 -23.06
N VAL A 440 22.59 -8.38 -22.19
CA VAL A 440 23.03 -7.15 -21.51
C VAL A 440 23.57 -6.13 -22.53
N ALA A 441 24.40 -6.57 -23.48
CA ALA A 441 24.91 -5.70 -24.54
C ALA A 441 23.78 -5.13 -25.42
N LYS A 442 22.83 -5.99 -25.82
CA LYS A 442 21.62 -5.58 -26.55
C LYS A 442 20.81 -4.52 -25.78
N LEU A 443 20.58 -4.73 -24.49
CA LEU A 443 19.89 -3.78 -23.63
C LEU A 443 20.60 -2.44 -23.64
N LEU A 444 21.89 -2.40 -23.26
CA LEU A 444 22.68 -1.17 -23.19
C LEU A 444 22.70 -0.38 -24.51
N LEU A 445 22.77 -1.07 -25.65
CA LEU A 445 22.71 -0.44 -26.98
C LEU A 445 21.34 0.15 -27.31
N LYS A 446 20.24 -0.48 -26.87
CA LYS A 446 18.88 0.01 -27.13
C LYS A 446 18.36 1.01 -26.10
N LEU A 447 18.95 1.12 -24.91
CA LEU A 447 18.47 2.03 -23.84
C LEU A 447 18.21 3.46 -24.31
N LYS A 448 19.08 4.01 -25.16
CA LYS A 448 18.93 5.38 -25.69
C LYS A 448 17.67 5.56 -26.55
N LYS A 449 17.16 4.49 -27.17
CA LYS A 449 15.98 4.56 -28.05
C LYS A 449 14.68 4.70 -27.27
N PHE A 450 14.66 4.30 -26.00
CA PHE A 450 13.50 4.46 -25.13
C PHE A 450 13.41 5.84 -24.50
N VAL A 451 14.41 6.73 -24.70
CA VAL A 451 14.47 8.03 -24.04
C VAL A 451 14.42 9.15 -25.06
N ASP A 452 13.46 10.05 -24.88
CA ASP A 452 13.42 11.35 -25.53
C ASP A 452 14.23 12.36 -24.71
N TYR A 453 15.52 12.51 -25.04
CA TYR A 453 16.42 13.39 -24.31
C TYR A 453 16.12 14.88 -24.47
N GLU A 454 15.30 15.28 -25.45
CA GLU A 454 14.86 16.67 -25.60
C GLU A 454 13.83 17.03 -24.52
N LYS A 455 13.02 16.04 -24.10
CA LYS A 455 12.03 16.20 -23.03
C LYS A 455 12.54 15.81 -21.65
N ALA A 456 13.62 15.03 -21.58
CA ALA A 456 14.21 14.59 -20.32
C ALA A 456 14.80 15.77 -19.51
N PRO A 457 14.86 15.66 -18.17
CA PRO A 457 15.58 16.64 -17.34
C PRO A 457 17.05 16.77 -17.78
N LYS A 458 17.63 17.98 -17.68
CA LYS A 458 18.97 18.29 -18.24
C LYS A 458 20.10 17.34 -17.80
N ASP A 459 20.02 16.81 -16.58
CA ASP A 459 21.03 15.90 -16.00
C ASP A 459 20.66 14.42 -16.11
N PHE A 460 19.58 14.08 -16.81
CA PHE A 460 19.06 12.71 -16.86
C PHE A 460 19.91 11.79 -17.74
N LYS A 461 20.39 10.68 -17.18
CA LYS A 461 21.21 9.68 -17.88
C LYS A 461 20.76 8.26 -17.55
N LEU A 462 19.80 7.73 -18.32
CA LEU A 462 19.26 6.38 -18.12
C LEU A 462 20.34 5.28 -18.16
N LYS A 463 21.32 5.40 -19.06
CA LYS A 463 22.39 4.41 -19.21
C LYS A 463 23.20 4.20 -17.93
N ASP A 464 23.46 5.27 -17.18
CA ASP A 464 24.28 5.23 -15.98
C ASP A 464 23.48 4.58 -14.85
N MET A 465 22.17 4.87 -14.78
CA MET A 465 21.26 4.22 -13.83
C MET A 465 21.16 2.72 -14.06
N VAL A 466 20.91 2.30 -15.30
CA VAL A 466 20.74 0.88 -15.64
C VAL A 466 22.05 0.13 -15.44
N TYR A 467 23.18 0.72 -15.84
CA TYR A 467 24.50 0.14 -15.60
C TYR A 467 24.74 -0.09 -14.12
N ASN A 468 24.61 0.95 -13.29
CA ASN A 468 24.84 0.86 -11.84
C ASN A 468 23.90 -0.14 -11.16
N ALA A 469 22.64 -0.22 -11.59
CA ALA A 469 21.66 -1.19 -11.08
C ALA A 469 22.08 -2.66 -11.35
N PHE A 470 22.80 -2.92 -12.44
CA PHE A 470 23.27 -4.26 -12.80
C PHE A 470 24.69 -4.58 -12.31
N THR A 471 25.57 -3.59 -12.15
CA THR A 471 26.99 -3.82 -11.83
C THR A 471 27.34 -3.70 -10.35
N GLU A 472 26.74 -2.74 -9.65
CA GLU A 472 27.15 -2.43 -8.28
C GLU A 472 26.15 -2.95 -7.25
N GLY A 473 24.90 -3.23 -7.64
CA GLY A 473 23.84 -3.54 -6.67
C GLY A 473 23.67 -2.43 -5.63
N ASP A 474 24.20 -1.24 -5.90
CA ASP A 474 24.50 -0.23 -4.92
C ASP A 474 23.59 0.99 -5.09
N TYR A 475 23.05 1.44 -3.97
CA TYR A 475 22.15 2.58 -3.82
C TYR A 475 22.78 3.91 -4.24
N HIS A 476 24.11 3.97 -4.36
CA HIS A 476 24.86 5.19 -4.64
C HIS A 476 24.59 5.78 -6.04
N GLY A 477 24.40 4.95 -7.07
CA GLY A 477 24.06 5.40 -8.42
C GLY A 477 22.63 5.94 -8.58
N LEU A 478 21.70 5.46 -7.74
CA LEU A 478 20.30 5.90 -7.68
C LEU A 478 20.13 7.22 -6.91
N LYS A 479 21.13 7.63 -6.11
CA LYS A 479 21.02 8.80 -5.22
C LYS A 479 20.78 10.09 -6.00
N ALA A 480 21.51 10.32 -7.11
CA ALA A 480 21.34 11.51 -7.95
C ALA A 480 19.95 11.58 -8.63
N PHE A 481 19.37 10.42 -8.96
CA PHE A 481 18.04 10.29 -9.53
C PHE A 481 16.93 10.67 -8.53
N HIS A 482 17.08 10.30 -7.25
CA HIS A 482 16.09 10.54 -6.20
C HIS A 482 16.04 12.00 -5.68
N TYR A 483 17.04 12.84 -5.95
CA TYR A 483 17.02 14.24 -5.49
C TYR A 483 16.15 15.17 -6.33
N LYS A 484 15.86 14.79 -7.60
CA LYS A 484 14.99 15.56 -8.50
C LYS A 484 13.73 14.80 -8.91
N SER A 485 13.53 13.58 -8.42
CA SER A 485 12.33 12.80 -8.68
C SER A 485 11.55 12.53 -7.40
N MET A 486 10.23 12.43 -7.55
CA MET A 486 9.33 11.99 -6.49
C MET A 486 8.47 10.86 -7.02
N PHE A 487 8.36 9.78 -6.24
CA PHE A 487 7.46 8.68 -6.55
C PHE A 487 6.02 9.05 -6.15
N ILE A 488 5.06 8.77 -7.02
CA ILE A 488 3.64 8.82 -6.69
C ILE A 488 3.12 7.40 -6.76
N GLY A 489 2.71 6.88 -5.61
CA GLY A 489 2.24 5.50 -5.46
C GLY A 489 0.80 5.43 -4.95
N PHE A 490 0.20 4.28 -5.19
CA PHE A 490 -1.08 3.87 -4.68
C PHE A 490 -0.97 2.49 -4.06
N MET A 491 -1.60 2.31 -2.90
CA MET A 491 -1.86 0.99 -2.33
C MET A 491 -3.30 0.95 -1.82
N HIS A 492 -4.16 0.17 -2.48
CA HIS A 492 -5.57 0.06 -2.16
C HIS A 492 -5.82 -1.23 -1.39
N PHE A 493 -6.09 -1.10 -0.09
CA PHE A 493 -6.45 -2.22 0.75
C PHE A 493 -7.92 -2.54 0.63
N MET A 494 -8.26 -3.83 0.62
CA MET A 494 -9.66 -4.28 0.59
C MET A 494 -10.35 -4.03 1.92
N ASP A 495 -11.66 -4.15 1.89
CA ASP A 495 -12.54 -4.19 3.04
C ASP A 495 -13.54 -5.35 2.89
N PRO A 496 -14.40 -5.66 3.88
CA PRO A 496 -15.34 -6.77 3.75
C PRO A 496 -16.29 -6.64 2.55
N TYR A 497 -16.57 -5.42 2.08
CA TYR A 497 -17.47 -5.15 0.95
C TYR A 497 -16.82 -5.43 -0.41
N THR A 498 -15.53 -5.13 -0.56
CA THR A 498 -14.73 -5.33 -1.78
C THR A 498 -13.83 -6.55 -1.74
N TYR A 499 -13.90 -7.36 -0.68
CA TYR A 499 -12.98 -8.46 -0.45
C TYR A 499 -12.94 -9.44 -1.61
N ASP A 500 -11.73 -9.84 -1.98
CA ASP A 500 -11.45 -10.70 -3.12
C ASP A 500 -10.32 -11.66 -2.74
N VAL A 501 -10.65 -12.95 -2.64
CA VAL A 501 -9.70 -13.97 -2.21
C VAL A 501 -8.51 -14.07 -3.16
N ASP A 502 -8.66 -13.76 -4.45
CA ASP A 502 -7.56 -13.80 -5.43
C ASP A 502 -6.51 -12.72 -5.16
N ARG A 503 -6.94 -11.58 -4.60
CA ARG A 503 -6.05 -10.51 -4.14
C ARG A 503 -5.31 -10.91 -2.88
N VAL A 504 -5.96 -11.62 -1.95
CA VAL A 504 -5.32 -12.09 -0.70
C VAL A 504 -4.21 -13.09 -1.00
N GLU A 505 -4.46 -14.07 -1.87
CA GLU A 505 -3.46 -15.08 -2.26
C GLU A 505 -2.23 -14.50 -2.96
N ARG A 506 -2.31 -13.25 -3.40
CA ARG A 506 -1.23 -12.53 -4.09
C ARG A 506 -0.70 -11.37 -3.27
N CYS A 507 -1.11 -11.22 -2.02
CA CYS A 507 -0.61 -10.11 -1.20
C CYS A 507 0.91 -10.26 -1.02
N ASP A 508 1.68 -9.18 -1.19
CA ASP A 508 3.11 -9.15 -0.87
C ASP A 508 3.41 -8.21 0.31
N ILE A 509 2.37 -7.60 0.88
CA ILE A 509 2.43 -6.83 2.11
C ILE A 509 1.92 -7.71 3.25
N HIS A 510 2.80 -8.02 4.19
CA HIS A 510 2.47 -8.96 5.26
C HIS A 510 2.73 -8.38 6.64
N TYR A 511 2.02 -8.89 7.64
CA TYR A 511 2.31 -8.69 9.06
C TYR A 511 2.96 -9.94 9.63
N ALA A 512 4.13 -9.79 10.26
CA ALA A 512 4.65 -10.82 11.14
C ALA A 512 3.98 -10.72 12.52
N MET A 513 3.60 -11.86 13.07
CA MET A 513 2.88 -11.97 14.33
C MET A 513 3.71 -12.71 15.40
N PRO A 514 3.48 -12.42 16.70
CA PRO A 514 4.28 -12.98 17.79
C PRO A 514 4.07 -14.49 18.03
N ASP A 515 3.11 -15.10 17.34
CA ASP A 515 2.91 -16.55 17.29
C ASP A 515 3.67 -17.23 16.14
N GLY A 516 4.46 -16.47 15.37
CA GLY A 516 5.30 -16.94 14.28
C GLY A 516 4.62 -16.99 12.91
N ARG A 517 3.31 -16.68 12.82
CA ARG A 517 2.64 -16.54 11.53
C ARG A 517 3.04 -15.24 10.83
N VAL A 518 3.04 -15.27 9.50
CA VAL A 518 3.15 -14.07 8.64
C VAL A 518 1.88 -14.01 7.81
N VAL A 519 1.07 -12.96 7.93
CA VAL A 519 -0.31 -12.90 7.42
C VAL A 519 -0.47 -11.76 6.40
N PRO A 520 -1.12 -11.96 5.25
CA PRO A 520 -1.55 -10.92 4.32
C PRO A 520 -2.20 -9.72 4.98
N PHE A 521 -1.84 -8.51 4.54
CA PHE A 521 -2.33 -7.25 5.09
C PHE A 521 -3.85 -7.21 5.20
N CYS A 522 -4.56 -7.58 4.13
CA CYS A 522 -6.02 -7.54 4.12
C CYS A 522 -6.62 -8.61 5.04
N ALA A 523 -6.05 -9.82 5.13
CA ALA A 523 -6.55 -10.81 6.08
C ALA A 523 -6.36 -10.32 7.53
N PHE A 524 -5.20 -9.76 7.84
CA PHE A 524 -4.86 -9.23 9.16
C PHE A 524 -5.80 -8.09 9.60
N ASN A 525 -6.14 -7.16 8.69
CA ASN A 525 -6.91 -5.95 9.03
C ASN A 525 -8.43 -6.07 8.79
N VAL A 526 -8.88 -6.93 7.86
CA VAL A 526 -10.30 -7.06 7.49
C VAL A 526 -11.01 -8.10 8.34
N ILE A 527 -10.30 -9.10 8.87
CA ILE A 527 -10.85 -10.11 9.78
C ILE A 527 -10.01 -10.10 11.07
N PRO A 528 -9.92 -8.94 11.75
CA PRO A 528 -8.98 -8.76 12.85
C PRO A 528 -9.27 -9.70 14.02
N GLU A 529 -10.51 -10.10 14.25
CA GLU A 529 -10.94 -11.03 15.30
C GLU A 529 -10.32 -12.43 15.11
N LEU A 530 -9.99 -12.85 13.89
CA LEU A 530 -9.26 -14.10 13.63
C LEU A 530 -7.73 -13.93 13.68
N TYR A 531 -7.24 -12.72 13.39
CA TYR A 531 -5.82 -12.47 13.19
C TYR A 531 -5.28 -11.41 14.15
N ARG A 532 -5.39 -10.12 13.80
CA ARG A 532 -4.80 -9.01 14.56
C ARG A 532 -5.23 -9.03 16.02
N ASP A 533 -6.51 -8.92 16.30
CA ASP A 533 -7.05 -8.71 17.63
C ASP A 533 -6.97 -9.98 18.47
N ALA A 534 -7.25 -11.15 17.90
CA ALA A 534 -7.04 -12.43 18.60
C ALA A 534 -5.58 -12.61 19.04
N THR A 535 -4.64 -12.34 18.13
CA THR A 535 -3.22 -12.52 18.43
C THR A 535 -2.74 -11.44 19.39
N GLN A 536 -3.01 -10.17 19.14
CA GLN A 536 -2.58 -9.09 20.04
C GLN A 536 -3.15 -9.27 21.44
N ARG A 537 -4.43 -9.63 21.59
CA ARG A 537 -5.06 -9.90 22.89
C ARG A 537 -4.33 -11.00 23.68
N LYS A 538 -3.91 -12.09 23.01
CA LYS A 538 -3.15 -13.19 23.63
C LYS A 538 -1.78 -12.76 24.17
N TYR A 539 -1.16 -11.77 23.54
CA TYR A 539 0.18 -11.26 23.90
C TYR A 539 0.12 -9.90 24.63
N SER A 540 -1.08 -9.42 24.96
CA SER A 540 -1.28 -8.18 25.69
C SER A 540 -1.25 -8.41 27.20
N ILE A 541 -0.99 -7.35 27.95
CA ILE A 541 -1.21 -7.31 29.39
C ILE A 541 -2.31 -6.29 29.74
N PRO A 542 -3.08 -6.50 30.82
CA PRO A 542 -4.08 -5.51 31.25
C PRO A 542 -3.45 -4.12 31.46
N ALA A 543 -4.16 -3.05 31.07
CA ALA A 543 -3.68 -1.67 31.16
C ALA A 543 -3.17 -1.30 32.57
N LYS A 544 -3.93 -1.63 33.61
CA LYS A 544 -3.53 -1.39 35.01
C LYS A 544 -2.21 -2.08 35.36
N THR A 545 -2.05 -3.34 34.95
CA THR A 545 -0.81 -4.10 35.16
C THR A 545 0.36 -3.50 34.38
N TYR A 546 0.11 -2.95 33.19
CA TYR A 546 1.12 -2.23 32.43
C TYR A 546 1.60 -0.98 33.18
N GLU A 547 0.68 -0.16 33.69
CA GLU A 547 1.01 1.05 34.49
C GLU A 547 1.80 0.69 35.76
N GLU A 548 1.38 -0.34 36.49
CA GLU A 548 2.07 -0.82 37.70
C GLU A 548 3.49 -1.32 37.41
N ARG A 549 3.70 -2.02 36.27
CA ARG A 549 5.01 -2.58 35.90
C ARG A 549 5.98 -1.53 35.36
N THR A 550 5.47 -0.54 34.64
CA THR A 550 6.29 0.44 33.92
C THR A 550 6.41 1.78 34.64
N GLY A 551 5.52 2.06 35.59
CA GLY A 551 5.37 3.37 36.21
C GLY A 551 4.75 4.43 35.29
N LYS A 552 4.36 4.07 34.05
CA LYS A 552 3.71 4.98 33.11
C LYS A 552 2.25 5.21 33.49
N ILE A 553 1.74 6.38 33.12
CA ILE A 553 0.31 6.73 33.23
C ILE A 553 -0.21 6.85 31.80
N LEU A 554 -0.99 5.88 31.33
CA LEU A 554 -1.40 5.76 29.92
C LEU A 554 -2.19 6.99 29.44
N LYS A 555 -2.97 7.61 30.34
CA LYS A 555 -3.70 8.85 30.02
C LYS A 555 -2.77 10.01 29.63
N LYS A 556 -1.53 10.01 30.10
CA LYS A 556 -0.53 11.04 29.77
C LYS A 556 0.15 10.81 28.42
N ASP A 557 -0.10 9.67 27.75
CA ASP A 557 0.38 9.46 26.39
C ASP A 557 -0.32 10.40 25.39
N LYS A 558 -1.51 10.92 25.72
CA LYS A 558 -2.26 11.78 24.82
C LYS A 558 -1.57 13.11 24.60
N TYR A 559 -1.43 13.45 23.33
CA TYR A 559 -0.78 14.67 22.89
C TYR A 559 -1.77 15.83 22.87
N PHE A 560 -1.38 16.93 23.52
CA PHE A 560 -2.12 18.18 23.53
C PHE A 560 -1.25 19.27 22.89
N ARG A 561 -1.86 20.02 21.99
CA ARG A 561 -1.19 21.05 21.19
C ARG A 561 -1.19 22.38 21.92
N ASP A 562 0.00 22.95 22.07
CA ASP A 562 0.18 24.30 22.57
C ASP A 562 0.92 25.13 21.51
N TYR A 563 0.13 25.83 20.69
CA TYR A 563 0.62 26.69 19.62
C TYR A 563 0.04 28.08 19.80
N THR A 564 0.91 29.10 19.76
CA THR A 564 0.47 30.49 19.76
C THR A 564 -0.25 30.82 18.45
N ARG A 565 -1.01 31.91 18.44
CA ARG A 565 -1.64 32.42 17.21
C ARG A 565 -0.61 32.67 16.10
N GLU A 566 0.58 33.12 16.47
CA GLU A 566 1.66 33.40 15.53
C GLU A 566 2.26 32.12 14.95
N ASP A 567 2.47 31.10 15.78
CA ASP A 567 2.91 29.78 15.29
C ASP A 567 1.92 29.22 14.26
N LYS A 568 0.62 29.31 14.55
CA LYS A 568 -0.42 28.83 13.63
C LYS A 568 -0.37 29.55 12.29
N LYS A 569 -0.18 30.87 12.29
CA LYS A 569 -0.04 31.66 11.05
C LYS A 569 1.20 31.25 10.26
N ASN A 570 2.35 31.15 10.93
CA ASN A 570 3.61 30.75 10.29
C ASN A 570 3.52 29.36 9.65
N ILE A 571 2.85 28.42 10.33
CA ILE A 571 2.58 27.08 9.80
C ILE A 571 1.66 27.16 8.58
N ILE A 572 0.57 27.92 8.63
CA ILE A 572 -0.34 28.10 7.48
C ILE A 572 0.42 28.71 6.30
N ASP A 573 1.21 29.77 6.52
CA ASP A 573 2.02 30.42 5.49
C ASP A 573 3.03 29.46 4.85
N PHE A 574 3.62 28.55 5.64
CA PHE A 574 4.47 27.48 5.12
C PHE A 574 3.72 26.58 4.13
N TYR A 575 2.53 26.11 4.48
CA TYR A 575 1.72 25.28 3.58
C TYR A 575 1.29 26.05 2.33
N GLU A 576 0.81 27.29 2.48
CA GLU A 576 0.39 28.13 1.36
C GLU A 576 1.51 28.35 0.35
N LYS A 577 2.73 28.58 0.84
CA LYS A 577 3.93 28.67 0.00
C LYS A 577 4.24 27.35 -0.67
N SER A 578 4.11 26.22 0.03
CA SER A 578 4.39 24.89 -0.52
C SER A 578 3.39 24.44 -1.58
N ILE A 579 2.11 24.80 -1.44
CA ILE A 579 1.07 24.41 -2.40
C ILE A 579 0.83 25.47 -3.49
N GLY A 580 1.34 26.69 -3.30
CA GLY A 580 1.23 27.79 -4.26
C GLY A 580 -0.13 28.48 -4.30
N ARG A 581 -0.93 28.37 -3.23
CA ARG A 581 -2.23 29.04 -3.07
C ARG A 581 -2.53 29.33 -1.61
N LYS A 582 -3.46 30.26 -1.37
CA LYS A 582 -3.99 30.54 -0.02
C LYS A 582 -4.90 29.41 0.47
N ILE A 583 -4.89 29.15 1.77
CA ILE A 583 -5.80 28.24 2.46
C ILE A 583 -6.97 29.09 2.97
N SER A 584 -8.19 28.74 2.55
CA SER A 584 -9.40 29.46 2.95
C SER A 584 -9.74 29.25 4.43
N THR A 585 -10.56 30.15 4.99
CA THR A 585 -11.05 30.01 6.37
C THR A 585 -11.80 28.70 6.60
N ASP A 586 -12.54 28.21 5.60
CA ASP A 586 -13.27 26.94 5.66
C ASP A 586 -12.36 25.70 5.66
N GLU A 587 -11.19 25.81 5.02
CA GLU A 587 -10.14 24.79 5.01
C GLU A 587 -9.33 24.79 6.31
N ILE A 588 -9.19 25.95 6.96
CA ILE A 588 -8.64 26.07 8.31
C ILE A 588 -9.60 25.44 9.32
N GLY A 589 -10.90 25.77 9.22
CA GLY A 589 -11.95 25.13 10.00
C GLY A 589 -11.88 25.39 11.52
N LEU A 590 -11.09 26.37 11.97
CA LEU A 590 -11.00 26.77 13.38
C LEU A 590 -10.61 28.24 13.53
N ASN A 591 -10.94 28.82 14.69
CA ASN A 591 -10.48 30.14 15.10
C ASN A 591 -9.03 30.06 15.59
N LEU A 592 -8.12 30.85 15.00
CA LEU A 592 -6.69 30.80 15.34
C LEU A 592 -6.38 31.25 16.78
N ASP A 593 -7.29 31.98 17.43
CA ASP A 593 -7.17 32.39 18.82
C ASP A 593 -7.63 31.29 19.81
N GLU A 594 -8.30 30.24 19.33
CA GLU A 594 -8.77 29.12 20.13
C GLU A 594 -7.75 27.96 20.18
N PRO A 595 -7.73 27.15 21.25
CA PRO A 595 -6.92 25.94 21.31
C PRO A 595 -7.22 25.01 20.13
N ILE A 596 -6.19 24.33 19.63
CA ILE A 596 -6.38 23.33 18.57
C ILE A 596 -7.10 22.13 19.19
N PRO A 597 -8.22 21.66 18.60
CA PRO A 597 -8.95 20.52 19.14
C PRO A 597 -8.08 19.27 19.26
N VAL A 598 -8.29 18.53 20.34
CA VAL A 598 -7.72 17.19 20.51
C VAL A 598 -8.37 16.26 19.51
N ILE A 599 -7.58 15.38 18.90
CA ILE A 599 -8.12 14.39 17.98
C ILE A 599 -8.95 13.38 18.74
N SER A 600 -10.24 13.34 18.43
CA SER A 600 -11.21 12.41 18.99
C SER A 600 -11.42 11.20 18.09
N SER A 601 -11.80 10.09 18.71
CA SER A 601 -12.26 8.87 18.03
C SER A 601 -13.66 9.05 17.44
N GLU A 602 -14.37 10.10 17.84
CA GLU A 602 -15.61 10.50 17.21
C GLU A 602 -15.34 11.17 15.87
N LYS A 603 -16.15 10.83 14.87
CA LYS A 603 -16.05 11.42 13.54
C LYS A 603 -16.28 12.94 13.65
N PRO A 604 -15.40 13.79 13.09
CA PRO A 604 -15.65 15.23 12.99
C PRO A 604 -16.99 15.46 12.28
N GLN A 605 -17.84 16.30 12.86
CA GLN A 605 -19.16 16.64 12.29
C GLN A 605 -19.03 17.34 10.93
#